data_AF-A0A183G9W0-F1
#
_entry.id   AF-A0A183G9W0-F1
#
_cell.length_a   1.000
_cell.length_b   1.000
_cell.length_c   1.000
_cell.angle_alpha   90.00
_cell.angle_beta   90.00
_cell.angle_gamma   90.00
#
_symmetry.space_group_name_H-M   'P 1'
#
loop_
_entity.id
_entity.type
_entity.pdbx_description
1 polymer ?
#
loop_
_entity_poly.entity_id
_entity_poly.type
_entity_poly.pdbx_seq_one_letter_code
_entity_poly.pdbx_strand_id
1 'polypeptide(L)'
;MPDDWRNSTIVPIFKQKGDASECSNYRGIKLISHTMKIYERLVDTRLREMVATSQLQWGFMPERSTTDAIFIASQVMEKYREKREPCYLPFLDL
;
A
#
# COMPACT_ATOMS: atom_id res chain seq x y z
N MET A 1 -0.52 -14.80 -25.06
CA MET A 1 -1.25 -13.68 -24.42
C MET A 1 -1.98 -12.92 -25.51
N PRO A 2 -3.27 -12.57 -25.33
CA PRO A 2 -3.99 -11.74 -26.29
C PRO A 2 -3.27 -10.39 -26.48
N ASP A 3 -3.25 -9.88 -27.71
CA ASP A 3 -2.58 -8.60 -28.00
C ASP A 3 -3.23 -7.43 -27.24
N ASP A 4 -4.53 -7.50 -26.99
CA ASP A 4 -5.27 -6.52 -26.18
C ASP A 4 -4.74 -6.38 -24.75
N TRP A 5 -4.08 -7.39 -24.21
CA TRP A 5 -3.51 -7.32 -22.85
C TRP A 5 -2.25 -6.45 -22.80
N ARG A 6 -1.68 -6.10 -23.96
CA ARG A 6 -0.56 -5.15 -24.06
C ARG A 6 -1.03 -3.70 -23.98
N ASN A 7 -2.32 -3.45 -24.19
CA ASN A 7 -2.89 -2.11 -24.22
C ASN A 7 -3.44 -1.71 -22.84
N SER A 8 -3.32 -0.42 -22.53
CA SER A 8 -3.86 0.16 -21.30
C SER A 8 -4.01 1.66 -21.42
N THR A 9 -4.94 2.23 -20.65
CA THR A 9 -5.14 3.69 -20.58
C THR A 9 -4.68 4.20 -19.23
N ILE A 10 -3.83 5.23 -19.20
CA ILE A 10 -3.44 5.90 -17.95
C ILE A 10 -4.41 7.04 -17.68
N VAL A 11 -5.06 7.02 -16.53
CA VAL A 11 -5.97 8.07 -16.07
C VAL A 11 -5.31 8.83 -14.92
N PRO A 12 -5.04 10.13 -15.05
CA PRO A 12 -4.52 10.93 -13.94
C PRO A 12 -5.62 11.22 -12.93
N ILE A 13 -5.36 10.93 -11.64
CA ILE A 13 -6.25 11.24 -10.53
C ILE A 13 -5.58 12.24 -9.61
N PHE A 14 -6.24 13.37 -9.36
CA PHE A 14 -5.72 14.40 -8.45
C PHE A 14 -5.62 13.85 -7.02
N LYS A 15 -4.47 14.05 -6.37
CA LYS A 15 -4.19 13.57 -5.00
C LYS A 15 -4.97 14.32 -3.92
N GLN A 16 -5.79 15.32 -4.28
CA GLN A 16 -6.52 16.20 -3.36
C GLN A 16 -5.60 16.94 -2.38
N LYS A 17 -4.37 17.22 -2.82
CA LYS A 17 -3.34 17.93 -2.04
C LYS A 17 -2.48 18.75 -3.01
N GLY A 18 -2.16 19.98 -2.61
CA GLY A 18 -1.38 20.91 -3.44
C GLY A 18 -2.22 21.63 -4.50
N ASP A 19 -1.56 22.28 -5.44
CA ASP A 19 -2.21 22.97 -6.56
C ASP A 19 -2.60 21.97 -7.67
N ALA A 20 -3.83 22.09 -8.18
CA ALA A 20 -4.33 21.29 -9.29
C ALA A 20 -3.69 21.68 -10.64
N SER A 21 -3.03 22.83 -10.75
CA SER A 21 -2.27 23.19 -11.96
C SER A 21 -0.95 22.41 -12.08
N GLU A 22 -0.44 21.86 -10.97
CA GLU A 22 0.82 21.13 -10.93
C GLU A 22 0.63 19.64 -11.24
N CYS A 23 1.30 19.17 -12.29
CA CYS A 23 1.23 17.77 -12.73
C CYS A 23 1.70 16.76 -11.65
N SER A 24 2.62 17.14 -10.76
CA SER A 24 3.14 16.32 -9.66
C SER A 24 2.06 15.94 -8.62
N ASN A 25 0.99 16.72 -8.55
CA ASN A 25 -0.13 16.50 -7.63
C ASN A 25 -1.16 15.50 -8.18
N TYR A 26 -0.88 14.86 -9.32
CA TYR A 26 -1.68 13.77 -9.87
C TYR A 26 -1.00 12.42 -9.67
N ARG A 27 -1.82 11.37 -9.58
CA ARG A 27 -1.41 9.97 -9.58
C ARG A 27 -2.00 9.29 -10.81
N GLY A 28 -1.14 8.82 -11.72
CA GLY A 28 -1.59 8.04 -12.87
C GLY A 28 -2.04 6.65 -12.42
N ILE A 29 -3.27 6.25 -12.78
CA ILE A 29 -3.77 4.89 -12.61
C ILE A 29 -3.87 4.23 -13.98
N LYS A 30 -3.24 3.07 -14.12
CA LYS A 30 -3.29 2.27 -15.35
C LYS A 30 -4.56 1.42 -15.36
N LEU A 31 -5.45 1.68 -16.31
CA LEU A 31 -6.63 0.87 -16.57
C LEU A 31 -6.30 -0.19 -17.63
N ILE A 32 -6.44 -1.45 -17.24
CA ILE A 32 -6.20 -2.63 -18.09
C ILE A 32 -7.52 -3.35 -18.36
N SER A 33 -7.51 -4.25 -19.35
CA SER A 33 -8.69 -5.06 -19.72
C SER A 33 -9.21 -5.92 -18.56
N HIS A 34 -10.51 -6.23 -18.58
CA HIS A 34 -11.15 -7.07 -17.54
C HIS A 34 -10.49 -8.45 -17.43
N THR A 35 -10.15 -9.05 -18.59
CA THR A 35 -9.50 -10.36 -18.65
C THR A 35 -8.09 -10.32 -18.06
N MET A 36 -7.33 -9.24 -18.28
CA MET A 36 -6.02 -9.05 -17.65
C MET A 36 -6.12 -8.90 -16.12
N LYS A 37 -7.12 -8.19 -15.60
CA LYS A 37 -7.32 -8.08 -14.13
C LYS A 37 -7.56 -9.44 -13.45
N ILE A 38 -8.31 -10.33 -14.11
CA ILE A 38 -8.53 -11.69 -13.60
C ILE A 38 -7.21 -12.47 -13.59
N TYR A 39 -6.44 -12.35 -14.66
CA TYR A 39 -5.13 -12.99 -14.76
C TYR A 39 -4.14 -12.46 -13.69
N GLU A 40 -4.08 -11.14 -13.47
CA GLU A 40 -3.26 -10.54 -12.42
C GLU A 40 -3.63 -11.06 -11.03
N ARG A 41 -4.92 -11.21 -10.73
CA ARG A 41 -5.36 -11.82 -9.46
C ARG A 41 -4.89 -13.26 -9.30
N LEU A 42 -4.97 -14.06 -10.38
CA LEU A 42 -4.47 -15.44 -10.35
C LEU A 42 -2.95 -15.49 -10.10
N VAL A 43 -2.20 -14.59 -10.72
CA VAL A 43 -0.75 -14.46 -10.53
C VAL A 43 -0.43 -14.02 -9.10
N ASP A 44 -1.14 -13.02 -8.56
CA ASP A 44 -0.97 -12.55 -7.17
C ASP A 44 -1.20 -13.68 -6.17
N THR A 45 -2.28 -14.46 -6.31
CA THR A 45 -2.55 -15.61 -5.43
C THR A 45 -1.38 -16.60 -5.45
N ARG A 46 -0.87 -16.97 -6.62
CA ARG A 46 0.26 -17.91 -6.74
C ARG A 46 1.56 -17.32 -6.18
N LEU A 47 1.81 -16.03 -6.40
CA LEU A 47 2.99 -15.35 -5.86
C LEU A 47 2.98 -15.34 -4.34
N ARG A 48 1.82 -15.14 -3.71
CA ARG A 48 1.68 -15.17 -2.25
C ARG A 48 1.99 -16.54 -1.64
N GLU A 49 1.76 -17.62 -2.38
CA GLU A 49 2.14 -18.98 -1.96
C GLU A 49 3.66 -19.22 -2.05
N MET A 50 4.33 -18.58 -3.01
CA MET A 50 5.77 -18.77 -3.26
C MET A 50 6.66 -17.81 -2.48
N VAL A 51 6.17 -16.60 -2.16
CA VAL A 51 6.95 -15.54 -1.54
C VAL A 51 6.62 -15.42 -0.07
N ALA A 52 7.60 -15.68 0.79
CA ALA A 52 7.48 -15.42 2.22
C ALA A 52 7.60 -13.92 2.51
N THR A 53 6.50 -13.28 2.89
CA THR A 53 6.51 -11.89 3.39
C THR A 53 6.89 -11.85 4.87
N SER A 54 7.69 -10.86 5.25
CA SER A 54 8.07 -10.65 6.66
C SER A 54 6.85 -10.48 7.57
N GLN A 55 6.93 -11.02 8.78
CA GLN A 55 5.93 -10.81 9.82
C GLN A 55 5.82 -9.35 10.27
N LEU A 56 6.77 -8.49 9.90
CA LEU A 56 6.73 -7.05 10.16
C LEU A 56 6.03 -6.26 9.05
N GLN A 57 5.64 -6.89 7.94
CA GLN A 57 4.89 -6.22 6.88
C GLN A 57 3.42 -6.07 7.29
N TRP A 58 2.92 -4.84 7.29
CA TRP A 58 1.52 -4.54 7.62
C TRP A 58 0.70 -4.17 6.38
N GLY A 59 1.31 -3.51 5.39
CA GLY A 59 0.62 -3.11 4.16
C GLY A 59 0.31 -4.31 3.26
N PHE A 60 -0.88 -4.31 2.66
CA PHE A 60 -1.32 -5.31 1.67
C PHE A 60 -1.30 -6.78 2.14
N MET A 61 -1.36 -6.97 3.46
CA MET A 61 -1.46 -8.28 4.10
C MET A 61 -2.91 -8.60 4.48
N PRO A 62 -3.39 -9.83 4.23
CA PRO A 62 -4.69 -10.25 4.74
C PRO A 62 -4.70 -10.18 6.28
N GLU A 63 -5.87 -9.91 6.85
CA GLU A 63 -6.10 -9.90 8.30
C GLU A 63 -5.27 -8.85 9.09
N ARG A 64 -4.69 -7.86 8.40
CA ARG A 64 -3.96 -6.75 9.04
C ARG A 64 -4.55 -5.42 8.60
N SER A 65 -5.09 -4.67 9.56
CA SER A 65 -5.61 -3.33 9.32
C SER A 65 -4.61 -2.24 9.70
N THR A 66 -4.75 -1.06 9.11
CA THR A 66 -4.07 0.15 9.57
C THR A 66 -4.46 0.50 11.01
N THR A 67 -5.68 0.17 11.42
CA THR A 67 -6.15 0.40 12.80
C THR A 67 -5.36 -0.42 13.80
N ASP A 68 -5.06 -1.68 13.48
CA ASP A 68 -4.29 -2.58 14.34
C ASP A 68 -2.85 -2.07 14.51
N ALA A 69 -2.22 -1.62 13.41
CA ALA A 69 -0.90 -1.03 13.44
C ALA A 69 -0.84 0.23 14.30
N ILE A 70 -1.83 1.13 14.17
CA ILE A 70 -1.95 2.34 15.00
C ILE A 70 -2.15 1.96 16.46
N PHE A 71 -3.01 0.97 16.75
CA PHE A 71 -3.25 0.51 18.10
C PHE A 71 -1.97 -0.01 18.77
N ILE A 72 -1.20 -0.83 18.06
CA ILE A 72 0.09 -1.35 18.56
C ILE A 72 1.06 -0.21 18.81
N ALA A 73 1.19 0.76 17.88
CA ALA A 73 2.06 1.91 18.07
C ALA A 73 1.67 2.71 19.32
N SER A 74 0.38 3.00 19.50
CA SER A 74 -0.14 3.69 20.68
C SER A 74 0.11 2.92 21.99
N GLN A 75 -0.07 1.60 21.98
CA GLN A 75 0.22 0.75 23.14
C GLN A 75 1.70 0.76 23.52
N VAL A 76 2.60 0.76 22.54
CA VAL A 76 4.04 0.89 22.77
C VAL A 76 4.35 2.25 23.39
N MET A 77 3.82 3.33 22.82
CA MET A 77 4.02 4.69 23.34
C MET A 77 3.56 4.83 24.80
N GLU A 78 2.38 4.31 25.13
CA GLU A 78 1.84 4.41 26.49
C GLU A 78 2.69 3.60 27.50
N LYS A 79 3.17 2.42 27.14
CA LYS A 79 4.08 1.63 28.01
C LYS A 79 5.39 2.34 28.33
N TYR A 80 5.99 3.03 27.36
CA TYR A 80 7.20 3.82 27.62
C TYR A 80 6.89 5.05 28.50
N ARG A 81 5.72 5.66 28.28
CA ARG A 81 5.23 6.79 29.08
C ARG A 81 5.01 6.40 30.55
N GLU A 82 4.39 5.26 30.82
CA GLU A 82 4.19 4.72 32.17
C GLU A 82 5.53 4.52 32.91
N LYS A 83 6.55 4.05 32.20
CA LYS A 83 7.91 3.85 32.74
C LYS A 83 8.73 5.13 32.84
N ARG A 84 8.23 6.27 32.34
CA ARG A 84 8.97 7.54 32.21
C ARG A 84 10.25 7.39 31.40
N GLU A 85 10.25 6.50 30.41
CA GLU A 85 11.36 6.28 29.49
C GLU A 85 11.12 7.05 28.16
N PRO A 86 12.18 7.56 27.52
CA PRO A 86 12.04 8.20 26.22
C PRO A 86 11.67 7.17 25.15
N CYS A 87 10.68 7.52 24.31
CA CYS A 87 10.27 6.72 23.15
C CYS A 87 10.61 7.50 21.87
N TYR A 88 11.30 6.85 20.92
CA TYR A 88 11.67 7.44 19.63
C TYR A 88 11.00 6.67 18.49
N LEU A 89 10.27 7.39 17.63
CA LEU A 89 9.54 6.83 16.48
C LEU A 89 9.99 7.57 15.21
N PRO A 90 10.96 7.03 14.45
CA PRO A 90 11.40 7.65 13.21
C PRO A 90 10.32 7.49 12.13
N PHE A 91 9.98 8.60 11.47
CA PHE A 91 9.14 8.58 10.28
C PHE A 91 10.02 8.33 9.04
N LEU A 92 9.68 7.29 8.28
CA LEU A 92 10.38 6.89 7.06
C LEU A 92 9.37 6.86 5.92
N ASP A 93 9.69 7.55 4.83
CA ASP A 93 8.91 7.57 3.58
C ASP A 93 9.86 7.36 2.39
N LEU A 94 9.36 6.79 1.29
CA LEU A 94 10.15 6.46 0.09
C LEU A 94 9.91 7.45 -1.06
#